data_AF-A0AA37U748-F1
#
_entry.id   AF-A0AA37U748-F1
#
_cell.length_a   1.000
_cell.length_b   1.000
_cell.length_c   1.000
_cell.angle_alpha   90.00
_cell.angle_beta   90.00
_cell.angle_gamma   90.00
#
_symmetry.space_group_name_H-M   'P 1'
#
loop_
_entity.id
_entity.type
_entity.pdbx_description
1 polymer ?
#
loop_
_entity_poly.entity_id
_entity_poly.type
_entity_poly.pdbx_seq_one_letter_code
_entity_poly.pdbx_strand_id
1 'polypeptide(L)' 'MIDDHFSIEDDDDGDGVWAVPRDPAHEPRVKVRALWDYCQSRGVKPSDLSEEEMRRFLVWDMENRCD' A
#
# COMPACT_ATOMS: atom_id res chain seq x y z
N MET A 1 7.32 14.02 36.75
CA MET A 1 8.08 12.98 36.06
C MET A 1 7.32 11.68 36.25
N ILE A 2 6.37 11.42 35.37
CA ILE A 2 5.91 10.06 35.11
C ILE A 2 6.07 9.94 33.60
N ASP A 3 7.04 9.12 33.26
CA ASP A 3 7.27 8.57 31.93
C ASP A 3 6.03 7.71 31.68
N ASP A 4 5.00 8.34 31.10
CA ASP A 4 3.87 7.60 30.57
C ASP A 4 4.44 6.89 29.35
N HIS A 5 4.87 5.66 29.61
CA HIS A 5 5.14 4.60 28.68
C HIS A 5 3.98 4.59 27.68
N PHE A 6 4.11 5.44 26.67
CA PHE A 6 3.32 5.43 25.46
C PHE A 6 3.65 4.08 24.86
N SER A 7 2.90 3.08 25.30
CA SER A 7 2.76 1.81 24.64
C SER A 7 2.26 2.21 23.26
N ILE A 8 3.22 2.41 22.34
CA ILE A 8 3.05 1.99 20.96
C ILE A 8 2.69 0.53 21.14
N GLU A 9 1.38 0.30 21.27
CA GLU A 9 0.80 -0.98 20.95
C GLU A 9 1.42 -1.30 19.61
N ASP A 10 2.26 -2.33 19.66
CA ASP A 10 2.81 -3.06 18.55
C ASP A 10 1.60 -3.42 17.67
N ASP A 11 1.19 -2.47 16.84
CA ASP A 11 0.30 -2.65 15.71
C ASP A 11 1.14 -3.38 14.65
N ASP A 12 1.58 -4.58 15.04
CA ASP A 12 1.93 -5.69 14.18
C ASP A 12 0.61 -6.27 13.65
N ASP A 13 -0.27 -5.40 13.12
CA ASP A 13 -1.36 -5.83 12.27
C ASP A 13 -0.75 -6.03 10.89
N GLY A 14 -0.29 -7.27 10.71
CA GLY A 14 0.58 -7.71 9.63
C GLY A 14 0.22 -7.17 8.24
N ASP A 15 1.27 -6.67 7.58
CA ASP A 15 1.44 -6.64 6.14
C ASP A 15 0.24 -6.17 5.30
N GLY A 16 -0.09 -4.89 5.39
CA GLY A 16 -0.65 -4.22 4.22
C GLY A 16 -1.59 -3.07 4.51
N VAL A 17 -1.02 -1.86 4.57
CA VAL A 17 -1.80 -0.67 4.27
C VAL A 17 -2.08 -0.67 2.77
N TRP A 18 -3.34 -0.91 2.41
CA TRP A 18 -3.82 -0.89 1.02
C TRP A 18 -4.65 0.35 0.77
N ALA A 19 -4.43 0.99 -0.38
CA ALA A 19 -5.40 1.96 -0.89
C ALA A 19 -6.58 1.17 -1.47
N VAL A 20 -7.72 1.22 -0.78
CA VAL A 20 -8.98 0.70 -1.30
C VAL A 20 -9.51 1.73 -2.31
N PRO A 21 -9.57 1.40 -3.60
CA PRO A 21 -10.10 2.31 -4.60
C PRO A 21 -11.63 2.42 -4.47
N ARG A 22 -12.22 3.44 -5.11
CA ARG A 22 -13.65 3.69 -5.02
C ARG A 22 -14.45 2.59 -5.73
N ASP A 23 -13.90 2.07 -6.82
CA ASP A 23 -14.50 1.04 -7.66
C ASP A 23 -13.56 -0.17 -7.76
N PRO A 24 -13.51 -1.06 -6.75
CA PRO A 24 -12.57 -2.19 -6.72
C PRO A 24 -12.73 -3.20 -7.87
N ALA A 25 -13.87 -3.17 -8.59
CA ALA A 25 -14.11 -3.99 -9.77
C ALA A 25 -13.42 -3.45 -11.05
N HIS A 26 -13.12 -2.15 -11.10
CA HIS A 26 -12.54 -1.49 -12.27
C HIS A 26 -11.20 -0.79 -11.96
N GLU A 27 -10.87 -0.65 -10.68
CA GLU A 27 -9.67 0.03 -10.19
C GLU A 27 -8.82 -0.95 -9.36
N PRO A 28 -7.49 -0.96 -9.55
CA PRO A 28 -6.60 -1.81 -8.79
C PRO A 28 -6.39 -1.30 -7.37
N ARG A 29 -6.24 -2.22 -6.42
CA ARG A 29 -5.77 -1.90 -5.06
C ARG A 29 -4.28 -1.63 -5.08
N VAL A 30 -3.83 -0.61 -4.35
CA VAL A 30 -2.40 -0.26 -4.28
C VAL A 30 -1.83 -0.68 -2.94
N LYS A 31 -0.72 -1.44 -2.93
CA LYS A 31 0.07 -1.71 -1.72
C LYS A 31 0.81 -0.45 -1.29
N VAL A 32 0.17 0.42 -0.50
CA VAL A 32 0.76 1.69 -0.06
C VAL A 32 2.01 1.44 0.77
N ARG A 33 2.00 0.45 1.67
CA ARG A 33 3.17 0.15 2.50
C ARG A 33 4.39 -0.27 1.67
N ALA A 34 4.21 -1.22 0.75
CA ALA A 34 5.30 -1.70 -0.11
C ALA A 34 5.77 -0.62 -1.10
N LEU A 35 4.83 0.17 -1.64
CA LEU A 35 5.14 1.32 -2.49
C LEU A 35 5.95 2.36 -1.72
N TRP A 36 5.53 2.69 -0.50
CA TRP A 36 6.20 3.64 0.37
C TRP A 36 7.62 3.20 0.72
N ASP A 37 7.81 1.94 1.10
CA ASP A 37 9.13 1.39 1.41
C ASP A 37 10.08 1.43 0.20
N TYR A 38 9.58 1.04 -0.98
CA TYR A 38 10.32 1.13 -2.24
C TYR A 38 10.72 2.58 -2.57
N CYS A 39 9.77 3.50 -2.45
CA CYS A 39 9.99 4.94 -2.63
C CYS A 39 11.04 5.47 -1.65
N GLN A 40 10.94 5.10 -0.37
CA GLN A 40 11.84 5.54 0.69
C GLN A 40 13.26 5.00 0.49
N SER A 41 13.41 3.73 0.12
CA SER A 41 14.72 3.12 -0.15
C SER A 41 15.44 3.77 -1.34
N ARG A 42 14.69 4.33 -2.31
CA ARG A 42 15.25 4.96 -3.51
C ARG A 42 15.27 6.49 -3.45
N GLY A 43 14.63 7.09 -2.44
CA GLY A 43 14.47 8.54 -2.34
C GLY A 43 13.57 9.14 -3.43
N VAL A 44 12.68 8.34 -4.03
CA VAL A 44 11.76 8.78 -5.10
C VAL A 44 10.34 8.88 -4.56
N LYS A 45 9.52 9.74 -5.16
CA LYS A 45 8.09 9.85 -4.80
C LYS A 45 7.29 8.80 -5.56
N PRO A 46 6.12 8.38 -5.03
CA PRO A 46 5.24 7.49 -5.79
C PRO A 46 4.87 8.09 -7.15
N SER A 47 4.64 9.41 -7.23
CA SER A 47 4.39 10.11 -8.50
C SER A 47 5.57 10.14 -9.49
N ASP A 48 6.77 9.79 -9.05
CA ASP A 48 8.00 9.73 -9.85
C ASP A 48 8.22 8.32 -10.45
N LEU A 49 7.42 7.34 -10.02
CA LEU A 49 7.50 5.98 -10.53
C LEU A 49 6.84 5.88 -11.91
N SER A 50 7.51 5.18 -12.82
CA SER A 50 6.91 4.76 -14.08
C SER A 50 5.72 3.84 -13.83
N GLU A 51 4.76 3.85 -14.76
CA GLU A 51 3.57 2.99 -14.71
C GLU A 51 3.94 1.50 -14.54
N GLU A 52 5.04 1.05 -15.14
CA GLU A 52 5.54 -0.32 -15.03
C GLU A 52 5.97 -0.70 -13.61
N GLU A 53 6.64 0.21 -12.89
CA GLU A 53 7.04 -0.02 -11.51
C GLU A 53 5.82 0.05 -10.59
N MET A 54 4.91 1.01 -10.82
CA MET A 54 3.65 1.07 -10.08
C MET A 54 2.84 -0.22 -10.23
N ARG A 55 2.75 -0.78 -11.45
CA ARG A 55 2.00 -2.03 -11.74
C ARG A 55 2.41 -3.20 -10.86
N ARG A 56 3.64 -3.24 -10.35
CA ARG A 56 4.09 -4.28 -9.39
C ARG A 56 3.41 -4.19 -8.03
N PHE A 57 2.96 -2.99 -7.66
CA PHE A 57 2.26 -2.70 -6.41
C PHE A 57 0.73 -2.65 -6.59
N LEU A 58 0.24 -2.72 -7.85
CA LEU A 58 -1.17 -2.78 -8.19
C LEU A 58 -1.66 -4.24 -8.13
N VAL A 59 -2.65 -4.49 -7.27
CA VAL A 59 -3.34 -5.77 -7.17
C VAL A 59 -4.75 -5.60 -7.72
N TRP A 60 -4.97 -6.19 -8.90
CA TRP A 60 -6.28 -6.29 -9.50
C TRP A 60 -7.02 -7.45 -8.85
N ASP A 61 -8.18 -7.19 -8.27
CA ASP A 61 -9.12 -8.24 -7.88
C ASP A 61 -9.81 -8.75 -9.16
N MET A 62 -9.07 -9.44 -10.03
CA MET A 62 -9.60 -10.04 -11.26
C MET A 62 -10.42 -11.32 -10.98
N GLU A 63 -11.12 -11.40 -9.86
CA GLU A 63 -12.14 -12.44 -9.63
C GLU A 63 -13.51 -11.82 -9.87
N ASN A 64 -13.83 -11.63 -11.14
CA ASN A 64 -15.12 -11.97 -11.76
C ASN A 64 -15.02 -11.70 -13.26
N ARG A 65 -14.51 -12.69 -13.99
CA ARG A 65 -15.00 -12.92 -15.35
C ARG A 65 -16.49 -13.24 -15.21
N CYS A 66 -17.36 -12.27 -15.46
CA CYS A 66 -18.71 -12.60 -15.90
C CYS A 66 -18.70 -12.57 -17.43
N ASP A 67 -18.94 -13.76 -17.97
CA ASP A 67 -19.23 -14.13 -19.36
C ASP A 67 -19.98 -13.06 -20.16
#